data_AF-A0A7S2KUR5-F1
#
_entry.id   AF-A0A7S2KUR5-F1
#
_cell.length_a   1.000
_cell.length_b   1.000
_cell.length_c   1.000
_cell.angle_alpha   90.00
_cell.angle_beta   90.00
_cell.angle_gamma   90.00
#
_symmetry.space_group_name_H-M   'P 1'
#
loop_
_entity.id
_entity.type
_entity.pdbx_description
1 polymer ?
#
loop_
_entity_poly.entity_id
_entity_poly.type
_entity_poly.pdbx_seq_one_letter_code
_entity_poly.pdbx_strand_id
1 'polypeptide(L)'
;MRVINNVVVLICGAVNLAYARPDLSNATDTADPDSTPCPFADFWFDLAPAEESDQDELGDDASIEEGAQQEDSEQPSPVVLKGSSSNETASTMELRRNNEPVKKGRVFRNGYKKKQSSAGTPNIYLPNADQNTSTNQSGSNQNQNGGGVRGQNRNTPNIYLPNADPSTSTNINTNEGKKVRSSRCFTTKMYDEIDADIMRIQRSFTNVRLRGSFLGGLLRMAAHDAMDYDPGRSPPMGPDGCYDPNHPNNAGLDFVRSQIDQLYDQKYSYLSKADFWVACANAAVRQTSIGQQLNMKNSFRWGRQDSNSCFSQGARLPSTRGCSQTEDVFLNRMRMTWEEAVALMGAHTLGHGNRVNSGHQGTWAPNNNEAMVFDKKYYEQLFRHNWQMSGQGLSQDWRTGNFGSDQMMLNTDVCLAYNIDSGVPCCTTGNFQCRQCPRYPSGSPRKAAEAAVLKMLGGMPGNTNNGPFYESFERAWNKMTSAGQNTLMPLTTQDCSI
;
A
#
# COMPACT_ATOMS: atom_id res chain seq x y z
N MET A 1 61.09 -3.14 40.19
CA MET A 1 59.72 -3.04 40.75
C MET A 1 59.36 -1.57 40.95
N ARG A 2 58.46 -1.04 40.11
CA ARG A 2 57.74 0.22 40.31
C ARG A 2 56.34 0.08 39.68
N VAL A 3 55.36 0.59 40.42
CA VAL A 3 53.99 1.07 40.11
C VAL A 3 53.77 1.40 38.61
N ILE A 4 52.61 1.17 37.98
CA ILE A 4 51.48 2.13 37.92
C ILE A 4 50.14 1.52 37.38
N ASN A 5 49.06 1.82 38.12
CA ASN A 5 47.62 2.01 37.78
C ASN A 5 46.74 0.99 37.01
N ASN A 6 45.77 0.45 37.77
CA ASN A 6 44.30 0.64 37.64
C ASN A 6 43.65 0.80 36.26
N VAL A 7 42.72 -0.11 35.95
CA VAL A 7 41.55 0.15 35.09
C VAL A 7 40.27 -0.09 35.91
N VAL A 8 39.36 0.88 35.90
CA VAL A 8 38.04 0.80 36.55
C VAL A 8 37.01 0.34 35.52
N VAL A 9 36.27 -0.72 35.85
CA VAL A 9 35.14 -1.18 35.03
C VAL A 9 33.89 -0.39 35.41
N LEU A 10 33.39 0.43 34.49
CA LEU A 10 32.13 1.15 34.64
C LEU A 10 30.98 0.37 34.00
N ILE A 11 30.27 -0.40 34.80
CA ILE A 11 28.91 -0.86 34.48
C ILE A 11 27.96 0.28 34.84
N CYS A 12 27.17 0.75 33.88
CA CYS A 12 26.02 1.61 34.16
C CYS A 12 24.84 1.20 33.29
N GLY A 13 23.70 0.90 33.93
CA GLY A 13 22.48 0.46 33.25
C GLY A 13 21.34 1.48 33.38
N ALA A 14 20.13 1.02 33.04
CA ALA A 14 18.85 1.70 33.21
C ALA A 14 18.64 3.00 32.40
N VAL A 15 18.03 2.86 31.22
CA VAL A 15 17.25 3.95 30.62
C VAL A 15 15.86 3.94 31.26
N ASN A 16 15.52 4.99 32.00
CA ASN A 16 14.19 5.17 32.58
C ASN A 16 13.14 5.48 31.50
N LEU A 17 12.02 4.76 31.51
CA LEU A 17 10.79 5.21 30.84
C LEU A 17 10.19 6.38 31.64
N ALA A 18 10.25 7.59 31.08
CA ALA A 18 9.47 8.72 31.60
C ALA A 18 8.08 8.74 30.93
N TYR A 19 7.06 8.35 31.70
CA TYR A 19 5.65 8.55 31.34
C TYR A 19 5.32 10.05 31.38
N ALA A 20 4.90 10.64 30.26
CA ALA A 20 4.29 11.96 30.25
C ALA A 20 2.77 11.85 30.48
N ARG A 21 2.28 12.42 31.59
CA ARG A 21 0.89 12.88 31.73
C ARG A 21 0.90 14.40 31.82
N PRO A 22 -0.07 15.10 31.19
CA PRO A 22 -0.18 16.54 31.34
C PRO A 22 -0.86 16.91 32.65
N ASP A 23 -0.43 18.04 33.21
CA ASP A 23 -1.19 19.09 33.90
C ASP A 23 -0.40 19.62 35.11
N LEU A 24 0.07 20.87 35.00
CA LEU A 24 0.01 21.87 36.07
C LEU A 24 0.51 23.23 35.56
N SER A 25 -0.24 24.27 35.88
CA SER A 25 -0.07 25.66 35.46
C SER A 25 0.94 26.46 36.29
N ASN A 26 1.49 27.51 35.67
CA ASN A 26 2.05 28.73 36.28
C ASN A 26 3.27 28.62 37.22
N ALA A 27 4.43 29.02 36.70
CA ALA A 27 5.42 29.80 37.43
C ALA A 27 6.15 30.75 36.46
N THR A 28 6.41 31.98 36.89
CA THR A 28 7.08 33.05 36.12
C THR A 28 8.57 33.17 36.48
N ASP A 29 9.33 33.82 35.58
CA ASP A 29 10.68 34.36 35.79
C ASP A 29 11.81 33.33 36.05
N THR A 30 13.07 33.53 35.68
CA THR A 30 13.81 34.69 35.11
C THR A 30 14.69 34.25 33.93
N ALA A 31 15.12 35.20 33.09
CA ALA A 31 16.14 34.98 32.06
C ALA A 31 17.56 34.79 32.65
N ASP A 32 18.39 34.00 31.96
CA ASP A 32 19.85 33.94 32.15
C ASP A 32 20.53 34.13 30.77
N PRO A 33 21.39 35.14 30.56
CA PRO A 33 21.89 35.51 29.24
C PRO A 33 23.38 35.15 29.03
N ASP A 34 23.70 33.87 28.73
CA ASP A 34 25.03 33.58 28.16
C ASP A 34 25.08 32.29 27.30
N SER A 35 25.11 32.48 25.98
CA SER A 35 25.77 31.61 24.99
C SER A 35 25.56 32.15 23.57
N THR A 36 26.50 32.98 23.13
CA THR A 36 26.55 33.50 21.75
C THR A 36 26.75 32.36 20.73
N PRO A 37 26.11 32.42 19.54
CA PRO A 37 26.18 31.36 18.55
C PRO A 37 27.41 31.49 17.65
N CYS A 38 27.90 30.38 17.11
CA CYS A 38 28.91 30.37 16.04
C CYS A 38 28.62 29.28 14.98
N PRO A 39 29.08 29.46 13.72
CA PRO A 39 28.29 29.07 12.55
C PRO A 39 29.09 28.24 11.52
N PHE A 40 28.55 28.23 10.29
CA PHE A 40 29.14 27.87 8.99
C PHE A 40 28.80 26.52 8.36
N ALA A 41 28.54 26.64 7.05
CA ALA A 41 28.32 25.57 6.09
C ALA A 41 29.60 25.34 5.25
N ASP A 42 29.51 24.34 4.39
CA ASP A 42 30.39 24.05 3.26
C ASP A 42 31.85 23.67 3.55
N PHE A 43 32.21 22.42 3.23
CA PHE A 43 33.06 22.16 2.06
C PHE A 43 33.02 20.67 1.64
N TRP A 44 33.17 20.41 0.34
CA TRP A 44 33.32 19.07 -0.25
C TRP A 44 34.79 18.62 -0.23
N PHE A 45 35.07 17.31 -0.06
CA PHE A 45 36.00 16.55 -0.91
C PHE A 45 35.89 15.03 -0.68
N ASP A 46 36.40 14.25 -1.64
CA ASP A 46 36.28 12.79 -1.81
C ASP A 46 36.81 11.91 -0.66
N LEU A 47 36.19 10.73 -0.47
CA LEU A 47 36.91 9.50 -0.09
C LEU A 47 36.31 8.24 -0.75
N ALA A 48 37.19 7.41 -1.30
CA ALA A 48 36.95 6.04 -1.74
C ALA A 48 37.07 5.05 -0.55
N PRO A 49 36.59 3.80 -0.66
CA PRO A 49 36.40 2.95 0.52
C PRO A 49 37.69 2.28 1.02
N ALA A 50 37.76 2.08 2.33
CA ALA A 50 38.74 1.19 2.96
C ALA A 50 38.20 -0.25 2.99
N GLU A 51 39.07 -1.20 2.66
CA GLU A 51 38.91 -2.61 3.06
C GLU A 51 39.32 -2.75 4.53
N GLU A 52 38.62 -3.59 5.28
CA GLU A 52 39.06 -4.01 6.62
C GLU A 52 39.03 -5.54 6.70
N SER A 53 40.11 -6.08 7.25
CA SER A 53 40.45 -7.51 7.24
C SER A 53 40.22 -8.12 8.61
N ASP A 54 39.43 -9.20 8.68
CA ASP A 54 39.40 -10.07 9.85
C ASP A 54 40.16 -11.37 9.57
N GLN A 55 41.23 -11.57 10.33
CA GLN A 55 41.86 -12.87 10.55
C GLN A 55 41.22 -13.48 11.80
N ASP A 56 40.93 -14.79 11.78
CA ASP A 56 40.79 -15.56 13.01
C ASP A 56 41.40 -16.95 12.82
N GLU A 57 42.04 -17.45 13.88
CA GLU A 57 42.97 -18.59 13.83
C GLU A 57 42.32 -19.99 13.95
N LEU A 58 43.16 -20.98 13.71
CA LEU A 58 42.87 -22.41 13.56
C LEU A 58 42.41 -23.11 14.85
N GLY A 59 41.65 -24.18 14.67
CA GLY A 59 41.51 -25.28 15.62
C GLY A 59 41.47 -26.61 14.86
N ASP A 60 42.49 -27.44 15.04
CA ASP A 60 42.67 -28.74 14.36
C ASP A 60 41.67 -29.81 14.88
N ASP A 61 41.24 -30.75 14.03
CA ASP A 61 41.87 -32.08 14.00
C ASP A 61 41.39 -33.04 12.87
N ALA A 62 42.33 -33.86 12.40
CA ALA A 62 42.22 -35.21 11.82
C ALA A 62 41.29 -35.58 10.61
N SER A 63 41.94 -35.66 9.44
CA SER A 63 42.04 -36.83 8.52
C SER A 63 40.87 -37.36 7.64
N ILE A 64 41.14 -37.47 6.33
CA ILE A 64 41.19 -38.72 5.52
C ILE A 64 41.89 -38.43 4.15
N GLU A 65 42.44 -39.47 3.51
CA GLU A 65 43.48 -39.44 2.47
C GLU A 65 43.05 -39.13 1.01
N GLU A 66 44.06 -39.13 0.13
CA GLU A 66 44.16 -38.60 -1.23
C GLU A 66 43.35 -39.30 -2.35
N GLY A 67 43.22 -38.60 -3.49
CA GLY A 67 42.75 -39.16 -4.77
C GLY A 67 42.78 -38.13 -5.90
N ALA A 68 43.96 -37.83 -6.45
CA ALA A 68 44.15 -36.77 -7.44
C ALA A 68 43.82 -37.19 -8.89
N GLN A 69 43.36 -36.23 -9.71
CA GLN A 69 43.68 -36.15 -11.15
C GLN A 69 43.44 -34.72 -11.70
N GLN A 70 44.29 -34.29 -12.64
CA GLN A 70 44.33 -32.95 -13.24
C GLN A 70 43.38 -32.82 -14.44
N GLU A 71 43.00 -31.59 -14.81
CA GLU A 71 43.32 -31.03 -16.15
C GLU A 71 43.03 -29.51 -16.22
N ASP A 72 43.46 -28.88 -17.31
CA ASP A 72 43.91 -27.49 -17.37
C ASP A 72 42.88 -26.40 -17.76
N SER A 73 43.36 -25.16 -17.65
CA SER A 73 42.76 -23.87 -18.00
C SER A 73 42.16 -23.72 -19.41
N GLU A 74 41.16 -22.84 -19.56
CA GLU A 74 41.34 -21.53 -20.25
C GLU A 74 40.12 -20.59 -20.12
N GLN A 75 40.39 -19.28 -20.12
CA GLN A 75 39.40 -18.18 -20.18
C GLN A 75 39.29 -17.65 -21.63
N PRO A 76 38.13 -17.09 -22.02
CA PRO A 76 38.19 -15.91 -22.88
C PRO A 76 37.27 -14.75 -22.46
N SER A 77 37.72 -13.55 -22.78
CA SER A 77 37.00 -12.27 -22.64
C SER A 77 36.60 -11.69 -24.03
N PRO A 78 35.80 -10.61 -24.10
CA PRO A 78 34.65 -10.57 -25.03
C PRO A 78 34.88 -9.86 -26.38
N VAL A 79 33.91 -10.01 -27.29
CA VAL A 79 33.82 -9.31 -28.59
C VAL A 79 32.54 -8.48 -28.72
N VAL A 80 32.69 -7.30 -29.33
CA VAL A 80 31.69 -6.24 -29.54
C VAL A 80 30.76 -6.54 -30.73
N LEU A 81 29.51 -6.07 -30.70
CA LEU A 81 28.59 -6.07 -31.85
C LEU A 81 28.01 -4.67 -32.14
N LYS A 82 27.90 -4.33 -33.44
CA LYS A 82 27.27 -3.11 -34.00
C LYS A 82 26.54 -3.45 -35.31
N GLY A 83 25.26 -3.07 -35.41
CA GLY A 83 24.49 -2.97 -36.68
C GLY A 83 24.14 -4.29 -37.40
N SER A 84 23.13 -4.36 -38.27
CA SER A 84 22.11 -3.38 -38.67
C SER A 84 21.04 -4.02 -39.59
N SER A 85 19.79 -3.55 -39.49
CA SER A 85 18.77 -3.41 -40.57
C SER A 85 18.48 -4.56 -41.56
N SER A 86 17.22 -5.04 -41.63
CA SER A 86 16.36 -4.96 -42.85
C SER A 86 14.95 -5.56 -42.63
N ASN A 87 14.09 -5.44 -43.67
CA ASN A 87 12.62 -5.38 -43.64
C ASN A 87 11.85 -6.70 -43.95
N GLU A 88 10.52 -6.65 -43.70
CA GLU A 88 9.45 -7.39 -44.42
C GLU A 88 9.38 -8.94 -44.25
N THR A 89 8.25 -9.65 -44.46
CA THR A 89 6.86 -9.32 -44.86
C THR A 89 5.89 -10.32 -44.17
N ALA A 90 4.58 -10.07 -44.22
CA ALA A 90 3.56 -11.01 -43.72
C ALA A 90 3.04 -11.98 -44.80
N SER A 91 2.73 -13.24 -44.43
CA SER A 91 1.63 -14.01 -45.04
C SER A 91 1.20 -15.24 -44.24
N THR A 92 -0.08 -15.55 -44.33
CA THR A 92 -0.82 -16.64 -43.70
C THR A 92 -0.70 -17.97 -44.45
N MET A 93 -0.79 -19.11 -43.74
CA MET A 93 -1.49 -20.29 -44.25
C MET A 93 -1.96 -21.21 -43.11
N GLU A 94 -3.24 -21.58 -43.12
CA GLU A 94 -3.75 -22.72 -42.35
C GLU A 94 -3.28 -24.04 -42.98
N LEU A 95 -3.14 -25.11 -42.18
CA LEU A 95 -3.34 -26.48 -42.65
C LEU A 95 -3.82 -27.39 -41.52
N ARG A 96 -5.09 -27.82 -41.61
CA ARG A 96 -5.65 -28.90 -40.77
C ARG A 96 -5.16 -30.26 -41.27
N ARG A 97 -4.83 -31.19 -40.37
CA ARG A 97 -5.28 -32.60 -40.48
C ARG A 97 -5.13 -33.40 -39.18
N ASN A 98 -6.13 -34.23 -38.92
CA ASN A 98 -6.16 -35.20 -37.84
C ASN A 98 -5.28 -36.43 -38.17
N ASN A 99 -4.75 -37.11 -37.14
CA ASN A 99 -5.08 -38.53 -36.87
C ASN A 99 -4.32 -39.10 -35.64
N GLU A 100 -5.10 -39.64 -34.71
CA GLU A 100 -4.73 -40.69 -33.76
C GLU A 100 -5.10 -42.07 -34.38
N PRO A 101 -4.93 -43.25 -33.73
CA PRO A 101 -4.08 -43.64 -32.59
C PRO A 101 -3.31 -44.98 -32.81
N VAL A 102 -2.41 -45.38 -31.89
CA VAL A 102 -2.02 -46.79 -31.70
C VAL A 102 -1.91 -47.15 -30.21
N LYS A 103 -2.59 -48.24 -29.80
CA LYS A 103 -2.51 -48.82 -28.45
C LYS A 103 -1.41 -49.88 -28.36
N LYS A 104 -0.74 -49.99 -27.20
CA LYS A 104 -0.28 -51.28 -26.65
C LYS A 104 -0.61 -51.33 -25.16
N GLY A 105 -1.18 -52.44 -24.71
CA GLY A 105 -1.49 -52.68 -23.29
C GLY A 105 -0.75 -53.90 -22.74
N ARG A 106 -0.78 -54.05 -21.43
CA ARG A 106 -0.59 -55.34 -20.74
C ARG A 106 -1.60 -55.46 -19.60
N VAL A 107 -2.09 -56.68 -19.42
CA VAL A 107 -3.13 -57.05 -18.44
C VAL A 107 -2.50 -57.97 -17.40
N PHE A 108 -2.89 -57.86 -16.13
CA PHE A 108 -2.91 -59.02 -15.21
C PHE A 108 -4.06 -58.96 -14.18
N ARG A 109 -4.55 -60.14 -13.81
CA ARG A 109 -5.58 -60.50 -12.81
C ARG A 109 -4.94 -61.49 -11.80
N ASN A 110 -5.40 -61.75 -10.58
CA ASN A 110 -6.61 -61.42 -9.80
C ASN A 110 -6.18 -61.34 -8.29
N GLY A 111 -7.01 -61.05 -7.27
CA GLY A 111 -8.44 -60.72 -7.17
C GLY A 111 -8.93 -60.83 -5.71
N TYR A 112 -10.15 -60.36 -5.42
CA TYR A 112 -11.04 -60.67 -4.28
C TYR A 112 -10.51 -60.88 -2.84
N LYS A 113 -10.96 -60.02 -1.90
CA LYS A 113 -12.11 -60.32 -1.00
C LYS A 113 -12.62 -59.08 -0.22
N LYS A 114 -13.90 -59.10 0.17
CA LYS A 114 -14.63 -58.05 0.90
C LYS A 114 -14.28 -57.99 2.39
N LYS A 115 -14.35 -56.79 2.99
CA LYS A 115 -15.18 -56.54 4.20
C LYS A 115 -15.60 -55.05 4.28
N GLN A 116 -16.72 -54.77 4.94
CA GLN A 116 -17.36 -53.45 5.02
C GLN A 116 -16.95 -52.69 6.28
N SER A 117 -16.82 -51.36 6.21
CA SER A 117 -17.56 -50.42 7.09
C SER A 117 -17.40 -48.94 6.68
N SER A 118 -18.43 -48.16 7.04
CA SER A 118 -18.60 -46.70 7.03
C SER A 118 -17.40 -45.87 7.55
N ALA A 119 -17.27 -44.56 7.34
CA ALA A 119 -18.13 -43.49 6.79
C ALA A 119 -17.22 -42.50 5.99
N GLY A 120 -17.66 -41.52 5.19
CA GLY A 120 -18.79 -40.61 5.30
C GLY A 120 -18.33 -39.22 4.80
N THR A 121 -18.33 -39.01 3.47
CA THR A 121 -17.97 -37.73 2.84
C THR A 121 -19.17 -36.78 2.83
N PRO A 122 -19.06 -35.55 3.37
CA PRO A 122 -20.13 -34.56 3.23
C PRO A 122 -20.17 -34.00 1.80
N ASN A 123 -21.33 -34.12 1.15
CA ASN A 123 -21.59 -33.49 -0.14
C ASN A 123 -21.48 -31.96 -0.02
N ILE A 124 -20.72 -31.33 -0.92
CA ILE A 124 -20.77 -29.88 -1.11
C ILE A 124 -22.07 -29.58 -1.86
N TYR A 125 -23.05 -29.01 -1.16
CA TYR A 125 -24.30 -28.57 -1.75
C TYR A 125 -24.13 -27.12 -2.24
N LEU A 126 -24.19 -26.93 -3.56
CA LEU A 126 -24.26 -25.60 -4.19
C LEU A 126 -25.73 -25.31 -4.54
N PRO A 127 -26.35 -24.26 -3.99
CA PRO A 127 -27.58 -23.71 -4.55
C PRO A 127 -27.23 -22.78 -5.73
N ASN A 128 -27.78 -23.08 -6.91
CA ASN A 128 -27.70 -22.18 -8.06
C ASN A 128 -28.56 -20.92 -7.83
N ALA A 129 -28.20 -19.83 -8.50
CA ALA A 129 -29.15 -18.75 -8.79
C ALA A 129 -30.18 -19.24 -9.83
N ASP A 130 -31.43 -18.75 -9.80
CA ASP A 130 -31.90 -17.78 -10.81
C ASP A 130 -33.36 -17.25 -10.61
N GLN A 131 -33.64 -16.11 -11.26
CA GLN A 131 -34.97 -15.59 -11.71
C GLN A 131 -36.08 -15.17 -10.69
N ASN A 132 -36.15 -13.86 -10.44
CA ASN A 132 -37.26 -12.94 -10.83
C ASN A 132 -38.75 -13.27 -10.50
N THR A 133 -39.44 -12.35 -9.79
CA THR A 133 -40.84 -11.95 -10.08
C THR A 133 -41.25 -10.68 -9.34
N SER A 134 -42.13 -9.88 -9.97
CA SER A 134 -42.72 -8.66 -9.41
C SER A 134 -44.08 -8.93 -8.75
N THR A 135 -44.47 -8.10 -7.78
CA THR A 135 -45.89 -7.75 -7.56
C THR A 135 -46.03 -6.42 -6.84
N ASN A 136 -46.85 -5.51 -7.39
CA ASN A 136 -47.46 -4.43 -6.64
C ASN A 136 -48.54 -4.99 -5.70
N GLN A 137 -48.78 -4.35 -4.55
CA GLN A 137 -50.14 -3.85 -4.24
C GLN A 137 -50.17 -2.86 -3.07
N SER A 138 -51.22 -2.04 -3.08
CA SER A 138 -51.46 -0.90 -2.19
C SER A 138 -52.53 -1.21 -1.14
N GLY A 139 -52.59 -0.42 -0.07
CA GLY A 139 -53.74 -0.34 0.86
C GLY A 139 -53.27 -0.07 2.31
N SER A 140 -53.35 1.14 2.87
CA SER A 140 -54.51 1.99 3.21
C SER A 140 -55.20 1.65 4.55
N ASN A 141 -55.00 2.51 5.56
CA ASN A 141 -55.88 2.87 6.68
C ASN A 141 -55.09 3.92 7.51
N GLN A 142 -55.43 5.21 7.61
CA GLN A 142 -56.64 5.92 8.11
C GLN A 142 -56.98 5.69 9.61
N ASN A 143 -56.50 6.62 10.46
CA ASN A 143 -57.30 7.55 11.28
C ASN A 143 -56.33 8.47 12.05
N GLN A 144 -56.36 9.80 11.92
CA GLN A 144 -57.38 10.79 12.30
C GLN A 144 -57.53 11.04 13.82
N ASN A 145 -57.04 12.20 14.27
CA ASN A 145 -57.73 13.15 15.17
C ASN A 145 -57.03 14.52 15.07
N GLY A 146 -57.73 15.64 15.26
CA GLY A 146 -57.19 16.99 14.99
C GLY A 146 -57.90 18.17 15.65
N GLY A 147 -57.56 19.39 15.19
CA GLY A 147 -57.97 20.73 15.70
C GLY A 147 -56.78 21.53 16.28
N GLY A 148 -56.64 22.87 16.25
CA GLY A 148 -57.41 23.99 15.65
C GLY A 148 -57.37 25.24 16.57
N VAL A 149 -57.44 26.52 16.15
CA VAL A 149 -57.44 27.20 14.82
C VAL A 149 -57.25 28.74 15.06
N ARG A 150 -56.74 29.52 14.06
CA ARG A 150 -56.47 31.01 14.01
C ARG A 150 -55.02 31.44 14.38
N GLY A 151 -54.35 32.41 13.74
CA GLY A 151 -54.60 33.13 12.47
C GLY A 151 -54.88 34.64 12.58
N GLN A 152 -53.96 35.50 12.11
CA GLN A 152 -54.23 36.83 11.51
C GLN A 152 -52.99 37.45 10.83
N ASN A 153 -53.19 38.56 10.08
CA ASN A 153 -52.32 39.07 9.01
C ASN A 153 -52.49 40.61 8.91
N ARG A 154 -51.42 41.41 8.65
CA ARG A 154 -51.45 42.71 7.90
C ARG A 154 -50.15 43.56 7.90
N ASN A 155 -49.83 44.04 6.68
CA ASN A 155 -49.40 45.39 6.27
C ASN A 155 -47.99 45.98 6.54
N THR A 156 -47.46 46.60 5.47
CA THR A 156 -46.33 47.55 5.36
C THR A 156 -46.78 49.01 5.53
N PRO A 157 -45.84 49.98 5.53
CA PRO A 157 -45.85 50.96 4.42
C PRO A 157 -44.45 51.33 3.87
N ASN A 158 -44.43 52.10 2.77
CA ASN A 158 -43.27 52.48 1.94
C ASN A 158 -43.17 54.02 1.79
N ILE A 159 -41.98 54.61 1.60
CA ILE A 159 -41.79 56.05 1.32
C ILE A 159 -40.71 56.31 0.23
N TYR A 160 -41.19 56.72 -0.95
CA TYR A 160 -40.63 57.65 -1.97
C TYR A 160 -39.11 57.81 -2.27
N LEU A 161 -38.67 57.26 -3.42
CA LEU A 161 -38.28 57.92 -4.71
C LEU A 161 -37.75 59.38 -4.72
N PRO A 162 -36.84 59.80 -5.68
CA PRO A 162 -37.01 59.57 -7.14
C PRO A 162 -35.75 59.34 -8.03
N ASN A 163 -36.03 59.14 -9.33
CA ASN A 163 -35.12 58.79 -10.44
C ASN A 163 -34.22 59.93 -10.96
N ALA A 164 -33.17 59.56 -11.70
CA ALA A 164 -32.61 60.33 -12.81
C ALA A 164 -32.19 59.39 -13.97
N ASP A 165 -32.37 59.85 -15.22
CA ASP A 165 -32.23 59.14 -16.51
C ASP A 165 -31.99 60.21 -17.61
N PRO A 166 -31.60 59.95 -18.87
CA PRO A 166 -30.69 58.96 -19.46
C PRO A 166 -29.46 59.61 -20.18
N SER A 167 -28.67 58.76 -20.84
CA SER A 167 -27.92 59.03 -22.11
C SER A 167 -26.44 59.47 -22.06
N THR A 168 -25.57 58.57 -22.53
CA THR A 168 -24.88 58.73 -23.83
C THR A 168 -24.19 57.43 -24.23
N SER A 169 -24.34 57.02 -25.49
CA SER A 169 -23.73 55.80 -26.05
C SER A 169 -22.43 56.11 -26.76
N THR A 170 -21.34 55.42 -26.40
CA THR A 170 -20.22 55.17 -27.32
C THR A 170 -19.73 53.73 -27.18
N ASN A 171 -19.98 52.93 -28.22
CA ASN A 171 -19.29 51.65 -28.37
C ASN A 171 -17.80 51.93 -28.59
N ILE A 172 -16.94 51.49 -27.68
CA ILE A 172 -15.52 51.27 -27.97
C ILE A 172 -15.27 49.77 -27.86
N ASN A 173 -15.13 49.16 -29.05
CA ASN A 173 -14.76 47.77 -29.21
C ASN A 173 -13.23 47.70 -29.09
N THR A 174 -12.68 47.37 -27.92
CA THR A 174 -11.27 46.98 -27.79
C THR A 174 -11.15 45.49 -27.51
N ASN A 175 -10.52 44.82 -28.47
CA ASN A 175 -10.22 43.39 -28.48
C ASN A 175 -9.33 42.95 -27.30
N GLU A 176 -9.19 41.63 -27.18
CA GLU A 176 -8.12 40.95 -26.45
C GLU A 176 -8.12 41.09 -24.91
N GLY A 177 -9.27 40.79 -24.33
CA GLY A 177 -9.27 40.05 -23.07
C GLY A 177 -8.63 38.67 -23.26
N LYS A 178 -7.29 38.58 -23.24
CA LYS A 178 -6.55 37.33 -23.12
C LYS A 178 -6.94 36.66 -21.81
N LYS A 179 -7.95 35.80 -21.88
CA LYS A 179 -8.31 34.88 -20.80
C LYS A 179 -7.21 33.83 -20.75
N VAL A 180 -6.13 34.15 -20.04
CA VAL A 180 -5.06 33.20 -19.69
C VAL A 180 -5.69 32.13 -18.80
N ARG A 181 -6.26 31.10 -19.44
CA ARG A 181 -6.55 29.83 -18.79
C ARG A 181 -5.19 29.31 -18.35
N SER A 182 -5.00 29.18 -17.04
CA SER A 182 -3.91 28.36 -16.51
C SER A 182 -4.03 26.98 -17.16
N SER A 183 -3.09 26.66 -18.02
CA SER A 183 -3.08 25.47 -18.88
C SER A 183 -2.48 24.25 -18.18
N ARG A 184 -2.59 24.20 -16.84
CA ARG A 184 -2.26 23.00 -16.07
C ARG A 184 -3.05 21.83 -16.63
N CYS A 185 -2.33 20.85 -17.15
CA CYS A 185 -2.86 19.63 -17.73
C CYS A 185 -1.91 18.48 -17.43
N PHE A 186 -2.44 17.27 -17.24
CA PHE A 186 -1.65 16.07 -17.03
C PHE A 186 -1.86 15.17 -18.26
N THR A 187 -0.84 15.08 -19.11
CA THR A 187 -0.90 14.29 -20.35
C THR A 187 -0.58 12.82 -20.09
N THR A 188 -1.04 11.93 -20.97
CA THR A 188 -0.61 10.52 -20.99
C THR A 188 0.91 10.40 -21.10
N LYS A 189 1.56 11.29 -21.86
CA LYS A 189 3.02 11.34 -22.00
C LYS A 189 3.72 11.67 -20.67
N MET A 190 3.23 12.66 -19.92
CA MET A 190 3.76 12.98 -18.59
C MET A 190 3.65 11.80 -17.62
N TYR A 191 2.55 11.05 -17.68
CA TYR A 191 2.36 9.85 -16.85
C TYR A 191 3.36 8.73 -17.19
N ASP A 192 3.58 8.49 -18.49
CA ASP A 192 4.59 7.53 -18.97
C ASP A 192 6.03 7.97 -18.69
N GLU A 193 6.30 9.27 -18.69
CA GLU A 193 7.60 9.81 -18.29
C GLU A 193 7.87 9.63 -16.80
N ILE A 194 6.87 9.83 -15.92
CA ILE A 194 6.98 9.54 -14.49
C ILE A 194 7.23 8.04 -14.25
N ASP A 195 6.53 7.16 -14.96
CA ASP A 195 6.78 5.70 -14.92
C ASP A 195 8.25 5.39 -15.28
N ALA A 196 8.75 5.93 -16.39
CA ALA A 196 10.13 5.74 -16.83
C ALA A 196 11.18 6.33 -15.88
N ASP A 197 10.90 7.47 -15.24
CA ASP A 197 11.79 8.08 -14.25
C ASP A 197 11.84 7.26 -12.95
N ILE A 198 10.69 6.79 -12.44
CA ILE A 198 10.64 5.87 -11.28
C ILE A 198 11.36 4.56 -11.59
N MET A 199 11.24 4.02 -12.81
CA MET A 199 11.99 2.84 -13.25
C MET A 199 13.51 3.08 -13.22
N ARG A 200 13.98 4.30 -13.54
CA ARG A 200 15.39 4.67 -13.45
C ARG A 200 15.85 4.72 -12.00
N ILE A 201 15.07 5.36 -11.12
CA ILE A 201 15.39 5.50 -9.69
C ILE A 201 15.43 4.13 -9.01
N GLN A 202 14.41 3.27 -9.17
CA GLN A 202 14.43 1.96 -8.49
C GLN A 202 15.62 1.08 -8.93
N ARG A 203 16.14 1.26 -10.15
CA ARG A 203 17.30 0.52 -10.67
C ARG A 203 18.64 0.98 -10.10
N SER A 204 18.75 2.18 -9.54
CA SER A 204 20.00 2.63 -8.88
C SER A 204 20.26 1.89 -7.56
N PHE A 205 19.21 1.46 -6.86
CA PHE A 205 19.34 0.63 -5.66
C PHE A 205 19.75 -0.80 -6.04
N THR A 206 21.00 -1.16 -5.80
CA THR A 206 21.50 -2.55 -5.95
C THR A 206 21.00 -3.45 -4.82
N ASN A 207 20.86 -2.91 -3.61
CA ASN A 207 20.32 -3.61 -2.46
C ASN A 207 18.80 -3.80 -2.60
N VAL A 208 18.37 -5.06 -2.70
CA VAL A 208 16.96 -5.48 -2.83
C VAL A 208 16.06 -4.91 -1.71
N ARG A 209 16.55 -4.86 -0.47
CA ARG A 209 15.79 -4.36 0.68
C ARG A 209 15.59 -2.84 0.63
N LEU A 210 16.61 -2.09 0.19
CA LEU A 210 16.47 -0.66 -0.08
C LEU A 210 15.53 -0.39 -1.28
N ARG A 211 15.62 -1.19 -2.36
CA ARG A 211 14.70 -1.10 -3.49
C ARG A 211 13.26 -1.39 -3.07
N GLY A 212 13.04 -2.41 -2.24
CA GLY A 212 11.73 -2.71 -1.64
C GLY A 212 11.22 -1.60 -0.72
N SER A 213 12.11 -0.99 0.08
CA SER A 213 11.79 0.20 0.90
C SER A 213 11.34 1.39 0.05
N PHE A 214 11.99 1.62 -1.11
CA PHE A 214 11.59 2.66 -2.05
C PHE A 214 10.23 2.33 -2.71
N LEU A 215 10.09 1.14 -3.31
CA LEU A 215 8.89 0.74 -4.06
C LEU A 215 7.63 0.67 -3.18
N GLY A 216 7.70 -0.03 -2.04
CA GLY A 216 6.61 -0.05 -1.06
C GLY A 216 6.40 1.30 -0.38
N GLY A 217 7.47 2.08 -0.24
CA GLY A 217 7.45 3.42 0.31
C GLY A 217 6.69 4.45 -0.53
N LEU A 218 6.82 4.41 -1.87
CA LEU A 218 6.02 5.24 -2.78
C LEU A 218 4.52 4.97 -2.61
N LEU A 219 4.17 3.69 -2.54
CA LEU A 219 2.79 3.25 -2.37
C LEU A 219 2.24 3.64 -0.98
N ARG A 220 3.04 3.44 0.08
CA ARG A 220 2.72 3.87 1.46
C ARG A 220 2.53 5.38 1.54
N MET A 221 3.38 6.19 0.91
CA MET A 221 3.29 7.66 0.97
C MET A 221 1.98 8.16 0.35
N ALA A 222 1.64 7.73 -0.86
CA ALA A 222 0.37 8.10 -1.50
C ALA A 222 -0.86 7.53 -0.78
N ALA A 223 -0.73 6.36 -0.12
CA ALA A 223 -1.78 5.82 0.73
C ALA A 223 -1.95 6.62 2.03
N HIS A 224 -0.86 7.06 2.66
CA HIS A 224 -0.90 7.87 3.88
C HIS A 224 -1.54 9.24 3.63
N ASP A 225 -1.17 9.89 2.54
CA ASP A 225 -1.86 11.09 2.03
C ASP A 225 -3.38 10.85 1.92
N ALA A 226 -3.80 9.81 1.19
CA ALA A 226 -5.23 9.53 1.02
C ALA A 226 -5.99 9.07 2.30
N MET A 227 -5.33 8.36 3.23
CA MET A 227 -5.97 7.73 4.41
C MET A 227 -6.31 8.70 5.55
N ASP A 228 -5.87 9.96 5.50
CA ASP A 228 -6.23 10.97 6.48
C ASP A 228 -7.63 11.59 6.23
N TYR A 229 -8.24 11.26 5.09
CA TYR A 229 -9.58 11.70 4.71
C TYR A 229 -10.62 11.40 5.80
N ASP A 230 -11.35 12.43 6.23
CA ASP A 230 -12.51 12.31 7.12
C ASP A 230 -13.58 13.34 6.72
N PRO A 231 -14.66 12.93 6.02
CA PRO A 231 -15.71 13.86 5.61
C PRO A 231 -16.53 14.40 6.80
N GLY A 232 -16.33 13.87 8.01
CA GLY A 232 -16.90 14.41 9.25
C GLY A 232 -16.07 15.54 9.87
N ARG A 233 -14.90 15.88 9.32
CA ARG A 233 -14.00 16.93 9.83
C ARG A 233 -13.85 18.10 8.85
N SER A 234 -13.42 19.24 9.39
CA SER A 234 -13.06 20.43 8.62
C SER A 234 -11.61 20.84 8.97
N PRO A 235 -10.67 20.86 8.00
CA PRO A 235 -10.82 20.35 6.63
C PRO A 235 -10.98 18.81 6.61
N PRO A 236 -11.61 18.26 5.56
CA PRO A 236 -11.74 16.81 5.41
C PRO A 236 -10.41 16.12 5.10
N MET A 237 -9.43 16.84 4.54
CA MET A 237 -8.13 16.32 4.05
C MET A 237 -8.34 15.27 2.93
N GLY A 238 -7.45 14.30 2.79
CA GLY A 238 -7.43 13.27 1.74
C GLY A 238 -6.21 13.41 0.83
N PRO A 239 -6.26 12.87 -0.41
CA PRO A 239 -5.14 12.88 -1.34
C PRO A 239 -4.88 14.30 -1.88
N ASP A 240 -4.21 15.12 -1.07
CA ASP A 240 -3.91 16.53 -1.29
C ASP A 240 -2.41 16.86 -1.12
N GLY A 241 -1.54 15.85 -1.28
CA GLY A 241 -0.08 16.05 -1.35
C GLY A 241 0.55 16.33 0.01
N CYS A 242 -0.12 15.86 1.07
CA CYS A 242 0.11 16.26 2.43
C CYS A 242 0.90 15.21 3.22
N TYR A 243 1.91 15.69 3.94
CA TYR A 243 2.86 14.86 4.68
C TYR A 243 3.35 15.60 5.92
N ASP A 244 3.11 15.00 7.09
CA ASP A 244 3.71 15.43 8.34
C ASP A 244 4.99 14.61 8.60
N PRO A 245 6.21 15.18 8.44
CA PRO A 245 7.46 14.47 8.69
C PRO A 245 7.66 14.09 10.16
N ASN A 246 7.05 14.85 11.09
CA ASN A 246 7.31 14.68 12.51
C ASN A 246 6.41 13.62 13.16
N HIS A 247 5.35 13.18 12.46
CA HIS A 247 4.41 12.22 13.01
C HIS A 247 4.98 10.78 12.91
N PRO A 248 5.04 9.99 14.01
CA PRO A 248 5.64 8.64 14.00
C PRO A 248 5.06 7.69 12.93
N ASN A 249 3.76 7.80 12.63
CA ASN A 249 3.13 7.00 11.57
C ASN A 249 3.76 7.22 10.17
N ASN A 250 4.44 8.34 9.92
CA ASN A 250 5.13 8.64 8.66
C ASN A 250 6.62 8.30 8.67
N ALA A 251 7.18 7.86 9.80
CA ALA A 251 8.60 7.59 9.93
C ALA A 251 9.13 6.62 8.83
N GLY A 252 10.31 6.95 8.32
CA GLY A 252 10.97 6.26 7.21
C GLY A 252 10.54 6.71 5.81
N LEU A 253 9.52 7.56 5.65
CA LEU A 253 9.13 8.10 4.35
C LEU A 253 10.06 9.21 3.84
N ASP A 254 10.85 9.86 4.70
CA ASP A 254 11.83 10.88 4.28
C ASP A 254 12.86 10.32 3.29
N PHE A 255 13.26 9.05 3.46
CA PHE A 255 14.09 8.35 2.48
C PHE A 255 13.42 8.35 1.10
N VAL A 256 12.18 7.87 1.01
CA VAL A 256 11.39 7.79 -0.23
C VAL A 256 11.24 9.18 -0.85
N ARG A 257 10.83 10.15 -0.03
CA ARG A 257 10.57 11.53 -0.42
C ARG A 257 11.82 12.21 -0.98
N SER A 258 12.98 12.02 -0.35
CA SER A 258 14.26 12.59 -0.83
C SER A 258 14.60 12.20 -2.27
N GLN A 259 14.23 10.98 -2.70
CA GLN A 259 14.53 10.47 -4.03
C GLN A 259 13.62 11.08 -5.12
N ILE A 260 12.41 11.51 -4.75
CA ILE A 260 11.40 12.00 -5.70
C ILE A 260 11.17 13.51 -5.62
N ASP A 261 11.49 14.18 -4.50
CA ASP A 261 11.39 15.65 -4.39
C ASP A 261 12.35 16.32 -5.40
N GLN A 262 13.58 15.81 -5.55
CA GLN A 262 14.50 16.30 -6.59
C GLN A 262 13.95 16.11 -8.01
N LEU A 263 13.35 14.94 -8.31
CA LEU A 263 12.73 14.67 -9.61
C LEU A 263 11.53 15.60 -9.86
N TYR A 264 10.72 15.84 -8.83
CA TYR A 264 9.59 16.75 -8.88
C TYR A 264 10.04 18.18 -9.17
N ASP A 265 10.95 18.73 -8.38
CA ASP A 265 11.42 20.11 -8.51
C ASP A 265 12.03 20.38 -9.90
N GLN A 266 12.83 19.43 -10.39
CA GLN A 266 13.53 19.54 -11.68
C GLN A 266 12.64 19.33 -12.92
N LYS A 267 11.59 18.50 -12.85
CA LYS A 267 10.86 18.04 -14.04
C LYS A 267 9.34 18.13 -13.98
N TYR A 268 8.73 18.20 -12.79
CA TYR A 268 7.28 18.06 -12.61
C TYR A 268 6.63 19.13 -11.71
N SER A 269 7.37 20.15 -11.28
CA SER A 269 6.92 21.22 -10.38
C SER A 269 5.79 22.13 -10.91
N TYR A 270 5.35 21.93 -12.16
CA TYR A 270 4.13 22.53 -12.74
C TYR A 270 2.86 21.72 -12.48
N LEU A 271 2.98 20.44 -12.14
CA LEU A 271 1.89 19.59 -11.63
C LEU A 271 1.63 19.91 -10.14
N SER A 272 0.61 19.30 -9.55
CA SER A 272 0.51 19.23 -8.09
C SER A 272 1.37 18.09 -7.56
N LYS A 273 1.93 18.28 -6.36
CA LYS A 273 2.66 17.24 -5.61
C LYS A 273 1.74 16.05 -5.34
N ALA A 274 0.48 16.29 -5.03
CA ALA A 274 -0.58 15.30 -4.88
C ALA A 274 -0.75 14.39 -6.12
N ASP A 275 -0.88 14.97 -7.32
CA ASP A 275 -1.01 14.18 -8.55
C ASP A 275 0.28 13.43 -8.90
N PHE A 276 1.45 14.05 -8.67
CA PHE A 276 2.76 13.44 -8.90
C PHE A 276 2.98 12.22 -7.98
N TRP A 277 2.63 12.31 -6.70
CA TRP A 277 2.77 11.20 -5.75
C TRP A 277 1.91 9.99 -6.11
N VAL A 278 0.65 10.20 -6.51
CA VAL A 278 -0.22 9.10 -6.98
C VAL A 278 0.31 8.50 -8.29
N ALA A 279 0.85 9.30 -9.20
CA ALA A 279 1.49 8.78 -10.42
C ALA A 279 2.74 7.93 -10.11
N CYS A 280 3.60 8.36 -9.18
CA CYS A 280 4.76 7.59 -8.73
C CYS A 280 4.38 6.28 -8.03
N ALA A 281 3.32 6.28 -7.21
CA ALA A 281 2.78 5.07 -6.59
C ALA A 281 2.20 4.10 -7.64
N ASN A 282 1.48 4.62 -8.64
CA ASN A 282 0.99 3.81 -9.75
C ASN A 282 2.13 3.18 -10.56
N ALA A 283 3.21 3.93 -10.82
CA ALA A 283 4.40 3.42 -11.48
C ALA A 283 5.04 2.25 -10.71
N ALA A 284 5.18 2.38 -9.39
CA ALA A 284 5.69 1.31 -8.53
C ALA A 284 4.84 0.02 -8.65
N VAL A 285 3.51 0.12 -8.55
CA VAL A 285 2.59 -1.02 -8.70
C VAL A 285 2.66 -1.62 -10.10
N ARG A 286 2.62 -0.78 -11.15
CA ARG A 286 2.68 -1.23 -12.54
C ARG A 286 3.95 -2.02 -12.82
N GLN A 287 5.10 -1.49 -12.42
CA GLN A 287 6.42 -2.08 -12.70
C GLN A 287 6.69 -3.36 -11.90
N THR A 288 6.02 -3.54 -10.76
CA THR A 288 6.20 -4.71 -9.87
C THR A 288 5.10 -5.75 -10.03
N SER A 289 3.98 -5.43 -10.67
CA SER A 289 2.93 -6.41 -11.00
C SER A 289 3.39 -7.44 -12.03
N ILE A 290 2.90 -8.67 -11.91
CA ILE A 290 3.28 -9.79 -12.79
C ILE A 290 2.96 -9.43 -14.24
N GLY A 291 3.98 -9.43 -15.10
CA GLY A 291 3.84 -9.06 -16.52
C GLY A 291 3.34 -7.63 -16.76
N GLN A 292 3.45 -6.74 -15.76
CA GLN A 292 2.91 -5.38 -15.77
C GLN A 292 1.39 -5.30 -16.03
N GLN A 293 0.64 -6.34 -15.65
CA GLN A 293 -0.79 -6.48 -15.92
C GLN A 293 -1.65 -5.40 -15.25
N LEU A 294 -1.21 -4.84 -14.10
CA LEU A 294 -1.91 -3.79 -13.38
C LEU A 294 -1.40 -2.40 -13.81
N ASN A 295 -1.91 -1.89 -14.93
CA ASN A 295 -1.39 -0.68 -15.58
C ASN A 295 -1.86 0.63 -14.92
N MET A 296 -3.11 0.68 -14.43
CA MET A 296 -3.77 1.83 -13.75
C MET A 296 -3.80 3.20 -14.48
N LYS A 297 -3.18 3.32 -15.66
CA LYS A 297 -3.21 4.54 -16.48
C LYS A 297 -4.63 4.99 -16.85
N ASN A 298 -5.49 4.05 -17.21
CA ASN A 298 -6.86 4.35 -17.66
C ASN A 298 -7.80 4.73 -16.50
N SER A 299 -7.53 4.24 -15.29
CA SER A 299 -8.24 4.62 -14.07
C SER A 299 -7.69 5.91 -13.46
N PHE A 300 -6.39 6.21 -13.59
CA PHE A 300 -5.78 7.43 -13.05
C PHE A 300 -6.56 8.70 -13.43
N ARG A 301 -6.70 9.58 -12.44
CA ARG A 301 -7.30 10.90 -12.57
C ARG A 301 -6.35 11.92 -11.94
N TRP A 302 -6.31 13.12 -12.49
CA TRP A 302 -5.49 14.24 -12.03
C TRP A 302 -6.38 15.46 -11.74
N GLY A 303 -5.81 16.51 -11.16
CA GLY A 303 -6.50 17.73 -10.74
C GLY A 303 -6.60 17.87 -9.23
N ARG A 304 -5.83 17.10 -8.45
CA ARG A 304 -5.68 17.30 -7.00
C ARG A 304 -5.02 18.64 -6.74
N GLN A 305 -5.47 19.33 -5.69
CA GLN A 305 -4.88 20.58 -5.23
C GLN A 305 -3.98 20.27 -4.04
N ASP A 306 -2.79 20.86 -4.00
CA ASP A 306 -1.87 20.66 -2.88
C ASP A 306 -2.35 21.41 -1.62
N SER A 307 -2.31 20.74 -0.48
CA SER A 307 -2.54 21.35 0.83
C SER A 307 -1.34 22.16 1.29
N ASN A 308 -1.62 23.32 1.89
CA ASN A 308 -0.62 24.19 2.51
C ASN A 308 -0.38 23.87 4.00
N SER A 309 -1.05 22.86 4.59
CA SER A 309 -0.92 22.54 6.02
C SER A 309 -1.20 21.07 6.33
N CYS A 310 -0.27 20.44 7.06
CA CYS A 310 -0.28 18.99 7.32
C CYS A 310 -0.26 18.59 8.79
N PHE A 311 -0.40 19.55 9.71
CA PHE A 311 -0.23 19.39 11.17
C PHE A 311 -1.16 18.35 11.87
N SER A 312 -2.08 17.68 11.15
CA SER A 312 -2.85 16.56 11.71
C SER A 312 -3.04 15.37 10.78
N GLN A 313 -2.34 15.31 9.64
CA GLN A 313 -2.41 14.20 8.68
C GLN A 313 -2.06 12.87 9.37
N GLY A 314 -0.89 12.82 10.01
CA GLY A 314 -0.36 11.59 10.59
C GLY A 314 -1.22 11.03 11.73
N ALA A 315 -1.92 11.90 12.46
CA ALA A 315 -2.79 11.55 13.59
C ALA A 315 -4.11 10.89 13.17
N ARG A 316 -4.46 10.93 11.88
CA ARG A 316 -5.64 10.27 11.30
C ARG A 316 -5.31 8.92 10.64
N LEU A 317 -4.04 8.52 10.61
CA LEU A 317 -3.60 7.25 10.03
C LEU A 317 -3.94 6.06 10.96
N PRO A 318 -4.21 4.86 10.42
CA PRO A 318 -4.50 3.67 11.23
C PRO A 318 -3.31 3.28 12.12
N SER A 319 -3.60 2.80 13.33
CA SER A 319 -2.64 1.99 14.09
C SER A 319 -2.71 0.52 13.70
N THR A 320 -1.74 -0.27 14.14
CA THR A 320 -1.62 -1.70 13.82
C THR A 320 -2.43 -2.62 14.73
N ARG A 321 -3.39 -2.07 15.51
CA ARG A 321 -4.08 -2.79 16.61
C ARG A 321 -5.01 -3.93 16.17
N GLY A 322 -5.60 -3.88 14.98
CA GLY A 322 -6.57 -4.87 14.50
C GLY A 322 -7.70 -4.27 13.66
N CYS A 323 -8.72 -5.05 13.34
CA CYS A 323 -9.71 -4.71 12.31
C CYS A 323 -10.55 -3.46 12.61
N SER A 324 -10.66 -3.02 13.85
CA SER A 324 -11.31 -1.73 14.17
C SER A 324 -10.61 -0.53 13.53
N GLN A 325 -9.32 -0.64 13.22
CA GLN A 325 -8.55 0.38 12.50
C GLN A 325 -8.86 0.35 10.99
N THR A 326 -8.93 -0.84 10.41
CA THR A 326 -9.38 -1.07 9.02
C THR A 326 -10.83 -0.61 8.81
N GLU A 327 -11.70 -0.87 9.79
CA GLU A 327 -13.10 -0.42 9.83
C GLU A 327 -13.20 1.12 9.93
N ASP A 328 -12.42 1.76 10.80
CA ASP A 328 -12.42 3.23 10.92
C ASP A 328 -12.00 3.93 9.62
N VAL A 329 -10.83 3.59 9.09
CA VAL A 329 -10.28 4.26 7.91
C VAL A 329 -11.15 3.97 6.70
N PHE A 330 -11.20 2.70 6.27
CA PHE A 330 -11.75 2.37 4.96
C PHE A 330 -13.27 2.39 4.96
N LEU A 331 -13.92 1.73 5.93
CA LEU A 331 -15.39 1.60 5.91
C LEU A 331 -16.09 2.86 6.43
N ASN A 332 -15.66 3.40 7.57
CA ASN A 332 -16.35 4.52 8.23
C ASN A 332 -16.01 5.87 7.58
N ARG A 333 -14.72 6.20 7.40
CA ARG A 333 -14.31 7.49 6.84
C ARG A 333 -14.30 7.52 5.32
N MET A 334 -13.63 6.56 4.67
CA MET A 334 -13.51 6.51 3.20
C MET A 334 -14.70 5.85 2.48
N ARG A 335 -15.72 5.37 3.22
CA ARG A 335 -16.97 4.79 2.69
C ARG A 335 -16.73 3.63 1.71
N MET A 336 -15.77 2.78 2.05
CA MET A 336 -15.42 1.58 1.30
C MET A 336 -16.16 0.34 1.82
N THR A 337 -16.22 -0.67 0.96
CA THR A 337 -16.65 -2.02 1.29
C THR A 337 -15.48 -2.83 1.86
N TRP A 338 -15.78 -3.96 2.49
CA TRP A 338 -14.75 -4.93 2.89
C TRP A 338 -13.94 -5.48 1.70
N GLU A 339 -14.51 -5.58 0.50
CA GLU A 339 -13.76 -5.98 -0.70
C GLU A 339 -12.70 -4.95 -1.08
N GLU A 340 -13.08 -3.66 -1.09
CA GLU A 340 -12.18 -2.55 -1.40
C GLU A 340 -11.08 -2.42 -0.34
N ALA A 341 -11.44 -2.51 0.95
CA ALA A 341 -10.49 -2.46 2.06
C ALA A 341 -9.49 -3.63 2.01
N VAL A 342 -9.96 -4.86 1.84
CA VAL A 342 -9.09 -6.05 1.73
C VAL A 342 -8.20 -5.97 0.49
N ALA A 343 -8.70 -5.46 -0.64
CA ALA A 343 -7.88 -5.25 -1.82
C ALA A 343 -6.71 -4.29 -1.52
N LEU A 344 -6.99 -3.14 -0.88
CA LEU A 344 -5.97 -2.16 -0.50
C LEU A 344 -4.94 -2.72 0.49
N MET A 345 -5.36 -3.53 1.47
CA MET A 345 -4.45 -4.23 2.39
C MET A 345 -3.45 -5.14 1.64
N GLY A 346 -3.81 -5.65 0.46
CA GLY A 346 -2.91 -6.37 -0.44
C GLY A 346 -1.66 -5.61 -0.87
N ALA A 347 -1.63 -4.27 -0.72
CA ALA A 347 -0.42 -3.47 -0.92
C ALA A 347 0.76 -3.93 -0.06
N HIS A 348 0.51 -4.55 1.09
CA HIS A 348 1.54 -5.13 1.97
C HIS A 348 2.37 -6.24 1.30
N THR A 349 1.97 -6.78 0.14
CA THR A 349 2.83 -7.65 -0.66
C THR A 349 4.16 -6.97 -1.10
N LEU A 350 4.19 -5.64 -1.14
CA LEU A 350 5.32 -4.84 -1.61
C LEU A 350 6.02 -4.13 -0.44
N GLY A 351 7.31 -4.38 -0.27
CA GLY A 351 8.13 -3.83 0.81
C GLY A 351 8.11 -4.66 2.11
N HIS A 352 8.48 -4.03 3.22
CA HIS A 352 8.65 -4.68 4.52
C HIS A 352 8.45 -3.71 5.70
N GLY A 353 8.09 -4.24 6.87
CA GLY A 353 8.22 -3.52 8.14
C GLY A 353 9.68 -3.23 8.47
N ASN A 354 9.96 -2.10 9.12
CA ASN A 354 11.25 -1.78 9.70
C ASN A 354 11.08 -1.39 11.18
N ARG A 355 11.79 -2.09 12.07
CA ARG A 355 11.68 -1.93 13.53
C ARG A 355 11.88 -0.48 13.99
N VAL A 356 12.79 0.27 13.35
CA VAL A 356 13.08 1.67 13.70
C VAL A 356 11.95 2.59 13.27
N ASN A 357 11.34 2.32 12.10
CA ASN A 357 10.30 3.16 11.52
C ASN A 357 8.92 2.92 12.13
N SER A 358 8.61 1.71 12.58
CA SER A 358 7.25 1.33 12.98
C SER A 358 7.15 0.36 14.16
N GLY A 359 8.27 -0.09 14.73
CA GLY A 359 8.30 -1.18 15.72
C GLY A 359 8.18 -2.59 15.12
N HIS A 360 7.66 -2.71 13.90
CA HIS A 360 7.40 -3.96 13.18
C HIS A 360 8.53 -4.30 12.21
N GLN A 361 8.92 -5.57 12.05
CA GLN A 361 10.10 -5.94 11.23
C GLN A 361 9.83 -7.17 10.37
N GLY A 362 10.00 -7.08 9.05
CA GLY A 362 9.90 -8.25 8.16
C GLY A 362 8.96 -8.09 6.98
N THR A 363 8.86 -9.12 6.15
CA THR A 363 8.08 -9.12 4.89
C THR A 363 6.74 -9.83 5.06
N TRP A 364 5.68 -9.32 4.41
CA TRP A 364 4.43 -10.08 4.25
C TRP A 364 4.52 -11.09 3.10
N ALA A 365 5.39 -10.84 2.11
CA ALA A 365 5.80 -11.83 1.10
C ALA A 365 6.82 -12.85 1.69
N PRO A 366 7.08 -13.99 1.02
CA PRO A 366 7.98 -15.04 1.55
C PRO A 366 9.41 -14.61 1.87
N ASN A 367 9.95 -13.60 1.18
CA ASN A 367 11.30 -13.07 1.36
C ASN A 367 11.43 -11.69 0.70
N ASN A 368 12.58 -11.03 0.88
CA ASN A 368 12.85 -9.69 0.34
C ASN A 368 12.80 -9.60 -1.20
N ASN A 369 13.07 -10.67 -1.95
CA ASN A 369 12.96 -10.64 -3.42
C ASN A 369 11.49 -10.65 -3.86
N GLU A 370 10.68 -11.49 -3.24
CA GLU A 370 9.24 -11.55 -3.51
C GLU A 370 8.49 -10.33 -2.97
N ALA A 371 9.04 -9.66 -1.96
CA ALA A 371 8.59 -8.34 -1.49
C ALA A 371 8.88 -7.19 -2.48
N MET A 372 9.48 -7.45 -3.64
CA MET A 372 9.54 -6.51 -4.78
C MET A 372 8.47 -6.81 -5.84
N VAL A 373 7.55 -7.75 -5.60
CA VAL A 373 6.54 -8.19 -6.57
C VAL A 373 5.13 -7.88 -6.06
N PHE A 374 4.36 -7.18 -6.87
CA PHE A 374 2.97 -6.86 -6.57
C PHE A 374 2.06 -8.00 -7.04
N ASP A 375 1.87 -9.02 -6.20
CA ASP A 375 1.04 -10.18 -6.49
C ASP A 375 0.17 -10.60 -5.28
N LYS A 376 -0.64 -11.65 -5.45
CA LYS A 376 -1.57 -12.12 -4.41
C LYS A 376 -0.92 -12.89 -3.25
N LYS A 377 0.42 -13.03 -3.18
CA LYS A 377 1.08 -13.87 -2.16
C LYS A 377 0.80 -13.42 -0.75
N TYR A 378 0.56 -12.13 -0.50
CA TYR A 378 0.06 -11.61 0.77
C TYR A 378 -1.13 -12.44 1.30
N TYR A 379 -2.16 -12.65 0.48
CA TYR A 379 -3.33 -13.45 0.83
C TYR A 379 -3.01 -14.93 0.94
N GLU A 380 -2.09 -15.45 0.14
CA GLU A 380 -1.63 -16.85 0.25
C GLU A 380 -0.90 -17.10 1.58
N GLN A 381 -0.08 -16.15 2.05
CA GLN A 381 0.66 -16.28 3.30
C GLN A 381 -0.26 -16.33 4.53
N LEU A 382 -1.41 -15.64 4.52
CA LEU A 382 -2.40 -15.69 5.61
C LEU A 382 -2.90 -17.11 5.94
N PHE A 383 -2.85 -18.05 4.98
CA PHE A 383 -3.29 -19.43 5.16
C PHE A 383 -2.17 -20.47 5.09
N ARG A 384 -1.00 -20.14 4.51
CA ARG A 384 0.14 -21.08 4.40
C ARG A 384 0.87 -21.32 5.72
N HIS A 385 0.80 -20.39 6.67
CA HIS A 385 1.57 -20.46 7.92
C HIS A 385 0.66 -20.59 9.14
N ASN A 386 1.16 -21.30 10.15
CA ASN A 386 0.62 -21.23 11.50
C ASN A 386 1.18 -19.98 12.20
N TRP A 387 0.57 -18.83 11.92
CA TRP A 387 0.92 -17.55 12.49
C TRP A 387 0.73 -17.57 14.01
N GLN A 388 1.74 -17.11 14.74
CA GLN A 388 1.80 -17.07 16.20
C GLN A 388 2.10 -15.64 16.65
N MET A 389 1.40 -15.14 17.66
CA MET A 389 1.67 -13.81 18.23
C MET A 389 3.11 -13.72 18.78
N SER A 390 3.81 -12.61 18.51
CA SER A 390 5.16 -12.33 19.00
C SER A 390 5.33 -10.85 19.29
N GLY A 391 6.01 -10.49 20.38
CA GLY A 391 6.03 -9.11 20.88
C GLY A 391 4.77 -8.74 21.68
N GLN A 392 4.61 -7.45 22.01
CA GLN A 392 3.51 -6.95 22.85
C GLN A 392 3.08 -5.53 22.44
N GLY A 393 1.84 -5.17 22.76
CA GLY A 393 1.33 -3.80 22.55
C GLY A 393 1.34 -3.38 21.08
N LEU A 394 1.86 -2.18 20.80
CA LEU A 394 1.92 -1.63 19.44
C LEU A 394 3.01 -2.25 18.56
N SER A 395 3.98 -2.99 19.12
CA SER A 395 5.03 -3.68 18.37
C SER A 395 4.80 -5.20 18.29
N GLN A 396 3.57 -5.64 18.54
CA GLN A 396 3.17 -7.04 18.40
C GLN A 396 2.98 -7.39 16.92
N ASP A 397 3.73 -8.41 16.50
CA ASP A 397 3.68 -9.03 15.19
C ASP A 397 3.02 -10.42 15.29
N TRP A 398 2.77 -11.03 14.14
CA TRP A 398 2.58 -12.46 14.01
C TRP A 398 3.75 -13.06 13.23
N ARG A 399 4.26 -14.20 13.67
CA ARG A 399 5.41 -14.91 13.07
C ARG A 399 5.04 -16.33 12.69
N THR A 400 5.76 -16.89 11.71
CA THR A 400 5.52 -18.25 11.21
C THR A 400 5.95 -19.35 12.19
N GLY A 401 6.78 -19.02 13.18
CA GLY A 401 7.43 -19.98 14.08
C GLY A 401 8.65 -20.67 13.49
N ASN A 402 8.94 -20.47 12.20
CA ASN A 402 10.10 -21.04 11.53
C ASN A 402 11.35 -20.19 11.83
N PHE A 403 12.42 -20.83 12.33
CA PHE A 403 13.72 -20.18 12.50
C PHE A 403 14.24 -19.61 11.17
N GLY A 404 14.81 -18.41 11.22
CA GLY A 404 15.32 -17.70 10.03
C GLY A 404 14.24 -17.09 9.11
N SER A 405 12.95 -17.26 9.41
CA SER A 405 11.87 -16.64 8.65
C SER A 405 11.69 -15.17 9.06
N ASP A 406 12.07 -14.26 8.16
CA ASP A 406 11.81 -12.82 8.27
C ASP A 406 10.32 -12.45 8.06
N GLN A 407 9.44 -13.43 7.83
CA GLN A 407 8.04 -13.17 7.52
C GLN A 407 7.27 -12.64 8.73
N MET A 408 6.32 -11.75 8.47
CA MET A 408 5.46 -11.16 9.49
C MET A 408 4.05 -10.84 8.95
N MET A 409 3.10 -10.71 9.87
CA MET A 409 1.77 -10.13 9.66
C MET A 409 1.44 -9.24 10.86
N LEU A 410 0.67 -8.17 10.65
CA LEU A 410 0.11 -7.32 11.71
C LEU A 410 -1.24 -7.88 12.21
N ASN A 411 -1.75 -7.36 13.33
CA ASN A 411 -3.13 -7.65 13.73
C ASN A 411 -4.14 -7.18 12.67
N THR A 412 -3.88 -6.07 12.00
CA THR A 412 -4.69 -5.56 10.87
C THR A 412 -4.71 -6.49 9.66
N ASP A 413 -3.70 -7.37 9.50
CA ASP A 413 -3.66 -8.38 8.43
C ASP A 413 -4.36 -9.67 8.86
N VAL A 414 -3.99 -10.23 10.02
CA VAL A 414 -4.54 -11.50 10.51
C VAL A 414 -6.04 -11.38 10.80
N CYS A 415 -6.51 -10.21 11.23
CA CYS A 415 -7.93 -9.98 11.48
C CYS A 415 -8.80 -10.04 10.21
N LEU A 416 -8.24 -9.95 9.00
CA LEU A 416 -9.03 -10.05 7.77
C LEU A 416 -9.65 -11.45 7.59
N ALA A 417 -9.08 -12.46 8.26
CA ALA A 417 -9.53 -13.84 8.17
C ALA A 417 -9.84 -14.48 9.55
N TYR A 418 -9.18 -14.06 10.63
CA TYR A 418 -9.31 -14.67 11.96
C TYR A 418 -9.82 -13.67 13.00
N ASN A 419 -10.73 -14.11 13.87
CA ASN A 419 -11.23 -13.29 14.96
C ASN A 419 -10.22 -13.26 16.11
N ILE A 420 -9.42 -12.19 16.17
CA ILE A 420 -8.36 -11.99 17.17
C ILE A 420 -8.76 -11.01 18.28
N ASP A 421 -9.94 -10.38 18.19
CA ASP A 421 -10.43 -9.34 19.12
C ASP A 421 -10.55 -9.82 20.58
N SER A 422 -10.61 -11.13 20.82
CA SER A 422 -10.77 -11.70 22.17
C SER A 422 -9.60 -11.40 23.13
N GLY A 423 -8.45 -10.94 22.61
CA GLY A 423 -7.22 -10.72 23.39
C GLY A 423 -6.56 -12.00 23.94
N VAL A 424 -7.23 -13.14 23.84
CA VAL A 424 -6.70 -14.45 24.27
C VAL A 424 -5.73 -14.96 23.20
N PRO A 425 -4.44 -15.21 23.55
CA PRO A 425 -3.45 -15.71 22.61
C PRO A 425 -3.91 -16.93 21.83
N CYS A 426 -3.59 -16.94 20.54
CA CYS A 426 -3.96 -18.00 19.62
C CYS A 426 -3.01 -18.05 18.43
N CYS A 427 -3.09 -19.14 17.65
CA CYS A 427 -2.35 -19.32 16.41
C CYS A 427 -3.32 -19.70 15.28
N THR A 428 -3.02 -19.36 14.02
CA THR A 428 -4.03 -19.44 12.94
C THR A 428 -4.48 -20.86 12.57
N THR A 429 -3.58 -21.86 12.62
CA THR A 429 -3.97 -23.28 12.47
C THR A 429 -4.09 -23.98 13.81
N GLY A 430 -3.38 -23.49 14.84
CA GLY A 430 -3.30 -24.12 16.15
C GLY A 430 -2.44 -25.38 16.17
N ASN A 431 -2.05 -25.80 17.37
CA ASN A 431 -1.33 -27.06 17.65
C ASN A 431 -1.48 -27.40 19.16
N PHE A 432 -0.79 -28.44 19.64
CA PHE A 432 -0.82 -28.83 21.07
C PHE A 432 -0.29 -27.75 22.04
N GLN A 433 0.46 -26.76 21.56
CA GLN A 433 1.05 -25.67 22.34
C GLN A 433 0.26 -24.35 22.23
N CYS A 434 -0.65 -24.24 21.25
CA CYS A 434 -1.33 -22.99 20.92
C CYS A 434 -2.75 -23.23 20.39
N ARG A 435 -3.75 -22.65 21.08
CA ARG A 435 -5.15 -22.70 20.68
C ARG A 435 -5.35 -22.10 19.28
N GLN A 436 -6.16 -22.73 18.44
CA GLN A 436 -6.52 -22.13 17.15
C GLN A 436 -7.30 -20.82 17.32
N CYS A 437 -6.97 -19.79 16.52
CA CYS A 437 -7.76 -18.56 16.47
C CYS A 437 -9.16 -18.83 15.88
N PRO A 438 -10.25 -18.34 16.51
CA PRO A 438 -11.58 -18.56 15.99
C PRO A 438 -11.78 -17.87 14.63
N ARG A 439 -12.64 -18.43 13.78
CA ARG A 439 -13.11 -17.77 12.54
C ARG A 439 -14.32 -16.89 12.84
N TYR A 440 -14.65 -15.98 11.93
CA TYR A 440 -15.87 -15.18 12.07
C TYR A 440 -17.12 -16.05 11.86
N PRO A 441 -18.15 -15.92 12.74
CA PRO A 441 -19.45 -16.57 12.55
C PRO A 441 -20.19 -15.94 11.38
N SER A 442 -21.18 -16.65 10.82
CA SER A 442 -21.91 -16.28 9.60
C SER A 442 -22.56 -14.89 9.66
N GLY A 443 -23.02 -14.46 10.84
CA GLY A 443 -23.64 -13.15 11.04
C GLY A 443 -22.67 -12.01 11.36
N SER A 444 -21.35 -12.24 11.36
CA SER A 444 -20.37 -11.18 11.60
C SER A 444 -20.21 -10.31 10.35
N PRO A 445 -20.22 -8.96 10.46
CA PRO A 445 -19.87 -8.08 9.35
C PRO A 445 -18.50 -8.37 8.74
N ARG A 446 -17.53 -8.81 9.56
CA ARG A 446 -16.18 -9.18 9.13
C ARG A 446 -16.10 -10.49 8.37
N LYS A 447 -17.20 -11.26 8.26
CA LYS A 447 -17.27 -12.39 7.33
C LYS A 447 -17.10 -11.96 5.87
N ALA A 448 -17.47 -10.71 5.55
CA ALA A 448 -17.21 -10.12 4.24
C ALA A 448 -15.70 -9.86 3.99
N ALA A 449 -14.91 -9.56 5.02
CA ALA A 449 -13.45 -9.47 4.91
C ALA A 449 -12.84 -10.83 4.55
N GLU A 450 -13.25 -11.88 5.26
CA GLU A 450 -12.82 -13.25 5.01
C GLU A 450 -13.19 -13.71 3.59
N ALA A 451 -14.41 -13.41 3.14
CA ALA A 451 -14.85 -13.70 1.77
C ALA A 451 -14.06 -12.92 0.71
N ALA A 452 -13.74 -11.65 0.96
CA ALA A 452 -12.90 -10.86 0.08
C ALA A 452 -11.47 -11.41 -0.01
N VAL A 453 -10.86 -11.83 1.11
CA VAL A 453 -9.53 -12.47 1.11
C VAL A 453 -9.54 -13.73 0.24
N LEU A 454 -10.59 -14.56 0.34
CA LEU A 454 -10.75 -15.75 -0.51
C LEU A 454 -10.96 -15.39 -2.00
N LYS A 455 -11.61 -14.27 -2.32
CA LYS A 455 -11.70 -13.74 -3.69
C LYS A 455 -10.32 -13.37 -4.25
N MET A 456 -9.48 -12.70 -3.46
CA MET A 456 -8.15 -12.26 -3.91
C MET A 456 -7.17 -13.41 -4.16
N LEU A 457 -7.42 -14.62 -3.62
CA LEU A 457 -6.66 -15.83 -3.96
C LEU A 457 -6.82 -16.28 -5.42
N GLY A 458 -7.80 -15.76 -6.18
CA GLY A 458 -7.94 -16.01 -7.61
C GLY A 458 -8.44 -17.40 -8.01
N GLY A 459 -8.73 -18.28 -7.03
CA GLY A 459 -9.17 -19.66 -7.23
C GLY A 459 -8.60 -20.61 -6.18
N MET A 460 -8.52 -21.91 -6.51
CA MET A 460 -7.96 -22.94 -5.64
C MET A 460 -6.46 -22.71 -5.37
N PRO A 461 -5.92 -23.11 -4.20
CA PRO A 461 -4.50 -22.95 -3.87
C PRO A 461 -3.57 -23.53 -4.95
N GLY A 462 -2.49 -22.79 -5.27
CA GLY A 462 -1.52 -23.16 -6.31
C GLY A 462 -1.78 -22.55 -7.68
N ASN A 463 -2.87 -21.80 -7.87
CA ASN A 463 -3.13 -21.05 -9.10
C ASN A 463 -2.22 -19.81 -9.25
N THR A 464 -2.07 -19.31 -10.48
CA THR A 464 -1.29 -18.09 -10.82
C THR A 464 -2.17 -16.86 -11.13
N ASN A 465 -3.49 -16.96 -10.95
CA ASN A 465 -4.46 -15.92 -11.31
C ASN A 465 -4.43 -14.74 -10.32
N ASN A 466 -3.81 -13.63 -10.70
CA ASN A 466 -3.86 -12.38 -9.95
C ASN A 466 -5.05 -11.46 -10.33
N GLY A 467 -5.84 -11.82 -11.36
CA GLY A 467 -6.90 -10.96 -11.92
C GLY A 467 -7.87 -10.39 -10.86
N PRO A 468 -8.52 -11.24 -10.04
CA PRO A 468 -9.44 -10.77 -9.01
C PRO A 468 -8.82 -9.82 -7.98
N PHE A 469 -7.52 -9.98 -7.67
CA PHE A 469 -6.80 -9.01 -6.83
C PHE A 469 -6.55 -7.70 -7.58
N TYR A 470 -5.97 -7.76 -8.78
CA TYR A 470 -5.61 -6.56 -9.56
C TYR A 470 -6.83 -5.72 -9.92
N GLU A 471 -7.93 -6.33 -10.38
CA GLU A 471 -9.19 -5.64 -10.67
C GLU A 471 -9.78 -4.95 -9.44
N SER A 472 -9.73 -5.62 -8.28
CA SER A 472 -10.28 -5.08 -7.03
C SER A 472 -9.38 -3.99 -6.45
N PHE A 473 -8.06 -4.14 -6.58
CA PHE A 473 -7.08 -3.12 -6.19
C PHE A 473 -7.23 -1.87 -7.04
N GLU A 474 -7.31 -1.97 -8.37
CA GLU A 474 -7.47 -0.80 -9.25
C GLU A 474 -8.72 0.02 -8.88
N ARG A 475 -9.87 -0.65 -8.67
CA ARG A 475 -11.11 0.02 -8.23
C ARG A 475 -10.95 0.71 -6.88
N ALA A 476 -10.42 0.00 -5.89
CA ALA A 476 -10.28 0.50 -4.53
C ALA A 476 -9.24 1.63 -4.42
N TRP A 477 -8.10 1.48 -5.09
CA TRP A 477 -7.03 2.48 -5.18
C TRP A 477 -7.51 3.76 -5.86
N ASN A 478 -8.29 3.64 -6.94
CA ASN A 478 -8.87 4.80 -7.60
C ASN A 478 -9.87 5.55 -6.70
N LYS A 479 -10.72 4.83 -5.98
CA LYS A 479 -11.64 5.40 -5.00
C LYS A 479 -10.90 6.07 -3.83
N MET A 480 -9.84 5.43 -3.32
CA MET A 480 -9.01 5.96 -2.23
C MET A 480 -8.33 7.27 -2.66
N THR A 481 -7.63 7.25 -3.78
CA THR A 481 -6.87 8.41 -4.31
C THR A 481 -7.74 9.48 -4.97
N SER A 482 -9.07 9.32 -4.96
CA SER A 482 -10.05 10.33 -5.38
C SER A 482 -10.97 10.79 -4.23
N ALA A 483 -10.73 10.32 -2.99
CA ALA A 483 -11.57 10.69 -1.84
C ALA A 483 -11.56 12.22 -1.61
N GLY A 484 -12.74 12.81 -1.38
CA GLY A 484 -12.90 14.27 -1.21
C GLY A 484 -12.76 15.11 -2.49
N GLN A 485 -12.25 14.55 -3.59
CA GLN A 485 -11.97 15.29 -4.82
C GLN A 485 -13.16 15.20 -5.80
N ASN A 486 -13.65 16.35 -6.28
CA ASN A 486 -14.82 16.43 -7.18
C ASN A 486 -14.53 17.01 -8.58
N THR A 487 -13.32 17.52 -8.82
CA THR A 487 -12.90 18.13 -10.09
C THR A 487 -11.88 17.30 -10.87
N LEU A 488 -11.64 16.03 -10.49
CA LEU A 488 -10.61 15.23 -11.12
C LEU A 488 -10.95 14.86 -12.58
N MET A 489 -9.95 14.94 -13.44
CA MET A 489 -10.04 14.71 -14.89
C MET A 489 -9.24 13.46 -15.30
N PRO A 490 -9.63 12.76 -16.38
CA PRO A 490 -8.76 11.76 -17.00
C PRO A 490 -7.51 12.41 -17.63
N LEU A 491 -6.48 11.59 -17.88
CA LEU A 491 -5.31 12.00 -18.67
C LEU A 491 -5.76 12.48 -20.06
N THR A 492 -5.11 13.53 -20.56
CA THR A 492 -5.31 14.02 -21.93
C THR A 492 -4.23 13.49 -22.89
N THR A 493 -4.60 13.27 -24.15
CA THR A 493 -3.65 12.99 -25.24
C THR A 493 -3.23 14.24 -26.00
N GLN A 494 -3.92 15.37 -25.78
CA GLN A 494 -3.55 16.66 -26.35
C GLN A 494 -2.48 17.32 -25.47
N ASP A 495 -1.45 17.89 -26.10
CA ASP A 495 -0.43 18.67 -25.40
C ASP A 495 -1.06 19.84 -24.64
N CYS A 496 -0.57 20.11 -23.44
CA CYS A 496 -0.99 21.28 -22.69
C CYS A 496 -0.61 22.54 -23.49
N SER A 497 -1.56 23.43 -23.74
CA SER A 497 -1.30 24.72 -24.39
C SER A 497 -0.66 25.68 -23.37
N ILE A 498 0.63 25.48 -23.07
CA ILE A 498 1.43 26.23 -22.09
C ILE A 498 1.31 27.74 -22.36
#